data_AF-A0A926JME1-F1
#
_entry.id   AF-A0A926JME1-F1
#
_cell.length_a   1.000
_cell.length_b   1.000
_cell.length_c   1.000
_cell.angle_alpha   90.00
_cell.angle_beta   90.00
_cell.angle_gamma   90.00
#
_symmetry.space_group_name_H-M   'P 1'
#
loop_
_entity.id
_entity.type
_entity.pdbx_description
1 polymer ?
#
loop_
_entity_poly.entity_id
_entity_poly.type
_entity_poly.pdbx_seq_one_letter_code
_entity_poly.pdbx_strand_id
1 'polypeptide(L)' 'MDRPTVRQALARLADWFRTLREQLAHLAHRLAEALAPLARLAQQARTHRGRRHRDRPAWASPYGPAPRRSR' A
#
# COMPACT_ATOMS: atom_id res chain seq x y z
N MET A 1 32.12 41.18 11.43
CA MET A 1 31.25 40.15 10.84
C MET A 1 29.88 40.74 10.61
N ASP A 2 29.50 40.92 9.35
CA ASP A 2 28.26 41.56 8.95
C ASP A 2 27.04 40.71 9.33
N ARG A 3 26.23 41.20 10.27
CA ARG A 3 24.90 40.65 10.61
C ARG A 3 23.94 40.49 9.42
N PRO A 4 23.94 41.32 8.35
CA PRO A 4 22.99 41.15 7.25
C PRO A 4 23.17 39.85 6.45
N THR A 5 24.40 39.34 6.29
CA THR A 5 24.67 38.11 5.52
C THR A 5 24.22 36.85 6.24
N VAL A 6 24.34 36.80 7.57
CA VAL A 6 23.86 35.66 8.38
C VAL A 6 22.34 35.53 8.29
N ARG A 7 21.60 36.64 8.42
CA ARG A 7 20.13 36.65 8.30
C ARG A 7 19.67 36.17 6.92
N GLN A 8 20.38 36.58 5.87
CA GLN A 8 20.06 36.21 4.49
C GLN A 8 20.36 34.72 4.22
N ALA A 9 21.44 34.19 4.81
CA ALA A 9 21.76 32.77 4.74
C ALA A 9 20.70 31.92 5.47
N LEU A 10 20.24 32.35 6.65
CA LEU A 10 19.17 31.67 7.38
C LEU A 10 17.84 31.70 6.63
N ALA A 11 17.49 32.81 5.99
CA ALA A 11 16.30 32.91 5.16
C ALA A 11 16.35 31.94 3.97
N ARG A 12 17.48 31.88 3.26
CA ARG A 12 17.70 30.91 2.17
C ARG A 12 17.60 29.46 2.66
N LEU A 13 18.14 29.17 3.84
CA LEU A 13 18.07 27.84 4.43
C LEU A 13 16.63 27.45 4.77
N ALA A 14 15.86 28.39 5.33
CA ALA A 14 14.45 28.20 5.65
C ALA A 14 13.61 27.95 4.39
N ASP A 15 13.84 28.71 3.32
CA ASP A 15 13.18 28.50 2.02
C ASP A 15 13.54 27.15 1.39
N TRP A 16 14.80 26.75 1.50
CA TRP A 16 15.25 25.43 1.04
C TRP A 16 14.56 24.31 1.81
N PHE A 17 14.52 24.39 3.15
CA PHE A 17 13.80 23.42 3.99
C PHE A 17 12.30 23.36 3.68
N ARG A 18 11.67 24.50 3.43
CA ARG A 18 10.26 24.56 3.03
C ARG A 18 10.03 23.81 1.72
N THR A 19 10.84 24.09 0.71
CA THR A 19 10.78 23.41 -0.59
C THR A 19 10.98 21.91 -0.44
N LEU A 20 11.96 21.49 0.35
CA LEU A 20 12.26 20.07 0.58
C LEU A 20 11.08 19.35 1.27
N ARG A 21 10.44 20.01 2.23
CA ARG A 21 9.24 19.47 2.89
C ARG A 21 8.07 19.29 1.91
N GLU A 22 7.86 20.25 1.02
CA GLU A 22 6.81 20.18 0.00
C GLU A 22 7.07 19.03 -0.99
N GLN A 23 8.32 18.86 -1.43
CA GLN A 23 8.71 17.74 -2.29
C GLN A 23 8.51 16.38 -1.62
N LEU A 24 8.87 16.26 -0.33
CA LEU A 24 8.63 15.03 0.44
C LEU A 24 7.13 14.74 0.59
N ALA A 25 6.31 15.75 0.85
CA ALA A 25 4.86 15.58 0.92
C ALA A 25 4.28 15.11 -0.42
N HIS A 26 4.75 15.69 -1.53
CA HIS A 26 4.33 15.26 -2.86
C HIS A 26 4.75 13.83 -3.18
N LEU A 27 6.00 13.44 -2.85
CA LEU A 27 6.48 12.06 -3.02
C LEU A 27 5.68 11.07 -2.17
N ALA A 28 5.41 11.41 -0.91
CA ALA A 28 4.59 10.58 -0.02
C ALA A 28 3.17 10.37 -0.59
N HIS A 29 2.58 11.43 -1.15
CA HIS A 29 1.28 11.33 -1.81
C HIS A 29 1.32 10.40 -3.02
N ARG A 30 2.30 10.57 -3.92
CA ARG A 30 2.49 9.70 -5.10
C ARG A 30 2.72 8.24 -4.72
N LEU A 31 3.45 8.00 -3.63
CA LEU A 31 3.72 6.67 -3.13
C LEU A 31 2.44 6.03 -2.56
N ALA A 32 1.61 6.80 -1.84
CA ALA A 32 0.30 6.35 -1.40
C ALA A 32 -0.65 6.02 -2.57
N GLU A 33 -0.67 6.87 -3.61
CA GLU A 33 -1.43 6.61 -4.85
C GLU A 33 -0.97 5.32 -5.55
N ALA A 34 0.34 5.07 -5.61
CA ALA A 34 0.91 3.87 -6.22
C ALA A 34 0.65 2.59 -5.40
N LEU A 35 0.56 2.70 -4.08
CA LEU A 35 0.27 1.56 -3.20
C LEU A 35 -1.22 1.20 -3.15
N ALA A 36 -2.13 2.16 -3.37
CA ALA A 36 -3.57 1.92 -3.40
C ALA A 36 -4.03 0.81 -4.38
N PRO A 37 -3.56 0.75 -5.65
CA PRO A 37 -3.93 -0.34 -6.55
C PRO A 37 -3.31 -1.68 -6.12
N LEU A 38 -2.13 -1.70 -5.51
CA LEU A 38 -1.51 -2.93 -4.99
C LEU A 38 -2.33 -3.52 -3.82
N ALA A 39 -2.85 -2.67 -2.93
CA ALA A 39 -3.75 -3.10 -1.88
C ALA A 39 -5.06 -3.72 -2.45
N ARG A 40 -5.62 -3.12 -3.50
CA ARG A 40 -6.79 -3.66 -4.21
C ARG A 40 -6.49 -5.01 -4.88
N LEU A 41 -5.34 -5.14 -5.54
CA LEU A 41 -4.90 -6.41 -6.14
C LEU A 41 -4.70 -7.50 -5.09
N ALA A 42 -4.09 -7.18 -3.96
CA ALA A 42 -3.93 -8.12 -2.85
C ALA A 42 -5.29 -8.59 -2.30
N GLN A 43 -6.26 -7.68 -2.20
CA GLN A 43 -7.62 -8.01 -1.77
C GLN A 43 -8.34 -8.89 -2.81
N GLN A 44 -8.21 -8.60 -4.10
CA GLN A 44 -8.76 -9.43 -5.17
C GLN A 44 -8.12 -10.83 -5.18
N ALA A 45 -6.81 -10.95 -4.99
CA ALA A 45 -6.14 -12.25 -4.93
C ALA A 45 -6.66 -13.12 -3.77
N ARG A 46 -6.95 -12.50 -2.61
CA ARG A 46 -7.56 -13.20 -1.46
C ARG A 46 -8.99 -13.64 -1.75
N THR A 47 -9.82 -12.79 -2.35
CA THR A 47 -11.20 -13.16 -2.70
C THR A 47 -11.24 -14.24 -3.78
N HIS A 48 -10.36 -14.20 -4.78
CA HIS A 48 -10.23 -15.25 -5.79
C HIS A 48 -9.79 -16.59 -5.20
N ARG A 49 -8.83 -16.61 -4.25
CA ARG A 49 -8.48 -17.84 -3.52
C ARG A 49 -9.64 -18.38 -2.69
N GLY A 50 -10.35 -17.50 -1.98
CA GLY A 50 -11.53 -17.88 -1.18
C GLY A 50 -12.67 -18.45 -2.04
N ARG A 51 -12.93 -17.85 -3.21
CA ARG A 51 -13.93 -18.36 -4.16
C ARG A 51 -13.52 -19.69 -4.78
N ARG A 52 -12.27 -19.86 -5.22
CA ARG A 52 -11.79 -21.16 -5.74
C ARG A 52 -11.92 -22.29 -4.72
N HIS A 53 -11.80 -22.01 -3.43
CA HIS A 53 -12.02 -23.01 -2.38
C HIS A 53 -13.52 -23.31 -2.16
N ARG A 54 -14.37 -22.29 -2.27
CA ARG A 54 -15.83 -22.42 -2.08
C ARG A 54 -16.53 -23.08 -3.27
N ASP A 55 -16.06 -22.79 -4.48
CA ASP A 55 -16.61 -23.29 -5.74
C ASP A 55 -15.98 -24.61 -6.18
N ARG A 56 -15.04 -25.17 -5.39
CA ARG A 56 -14.47 -26.49 -5.65
C ARG A 56 -15.55 -27.54 -5.36
N PRO A 57 -16.05 -28.26 -6.38
CA PRO A 57 -17.08 -29.27 -6.14
C PRO A 57 -16.51 -30.40 -5.29
N ALA A 58 -17.33 -30.98 -4.42
CA ALA A 58 -16.90 -31.95 -3.41
C ALA A 58 -16.19 -33.19 -4.00
N TRP A 59 -16.51 -33.55 -5.25
CA TRP A 59 -15.87 -34.65 -5.97
C TRP A 59 -14.42 -34.36 -6.37
N ALA A 60 -14.02 -33.10 -6.46
CA ALA A 60 -12.67 -32.68 -6.81
C ALA A 60 -11.74 -32.57 -5.57
N SER A 61 -12.20 -32.96 -4.38
CA SER A 61 -11.38 -32.99 -3.16
C SER A 61 -10.29 -34.08 -3.27
N PRO A 62 -9.01 -33.80 -2.94
CA PRO A 62 -7.94 -34.81 -2.96
C PRO A 62 -8.19 -35.97 -1.98
N TYR A 63 -9.07 -35.75 -1.00
CA TYR A 63 -9.42 -36.70 0.05
C TYR A 63 -10.77 -37.40 -0.19
N GLY A 64 -11.34 -37.26 -1.39
CA GLY A 64 -12.64 -37.84 -1.74
C GLY A 64 -13.84 -37.14 -1.08
N PRO A 65 -15.07 -37.53 -1.46
CA PRO A 65 -16.29 -36.97 -0.87
C PRO A 65 -16.39 -37.33 0.62
N ALA A 66 -16.77 -36.36 1.46
CA ALA A 66 -16.96 -36.60 2.89
C ALA A 66 -17.99 -37.73 3.10
N PRO A 67 -17.70 -38.74 3.96
CA PRO A 67 -18.62 -39.84 4.19
C PRO A 67 -19.93 -39.29 4.76
N ARG A 68 -21.04 -39.59 4.07
CA ARG A 68 -22.38 -39.32 4.58
C ARG A 68 -22.54 -40.09 5.88
N ARG A 69 -22.59 -39.39 7.02
CA ARG A 69 -23.07 -39.97 8.27
C ARG A 69 -24.55 -40.30 8.08
N SER A 70 -24.84 -41.57 7.83
CA SER A 70 -26.18 -42.15 7.98
C SER A 70 -26.55 -42.12 9.47
N ARG A 71 -27.68 -41.50 9.78
CA ARG A 71 -28.36 -41.65 11.08
C ARG A 71 -29.07 -43.00 11.12
#